data_AF-A0A5B1CRF1-F1
#
_entry.id   AF-A0A5B1CRF1-F1
#
_cell.length_a   1.000
_cell.length_b   1.000
_cell.length_c   1.000
_cell.angle_alpha   90.00
_cell.angle_beta   90.00
_cell.angle_gamma   90.00
#
_symmetry.space_group_name_H-M   'P 1'
#
loop_
_entity.id
_entity.type
_entity.pdbx_description
1 polymer ?
#
loop_
_entity_poly.entity_id
_entity_poly.type
_entity_poly.pdbx_seq_one_letter_code
_entity_poly.pdbx_strand_id
1 'polypeptide(L)'
;MYPLHSIDFCPICGGGLCGIRIIGSLPADSNNDDSADSATATASATAADAQNSSLAQPHGLVICDECEAIWLEPDVSTVHQYPDLEKAASPVNGMPIWGDGSRWASMEDIEWLGWTEAVNPELDAELDADSDSEEKLV
;
A
#
# COMPACT_ATOMS: atom_id res chain seq x y z
N MET A 1 -4.76 -10.30 -6.36
CA MET A 1 -5.51 -9.02 -6.44
C MET A 1 -4.54 -8.02 -7.04
N TYR A 2 -4.82 -7.54 -8.23
CA TYR A 2 -3.93 -6.66 -8.99
C TYR A 2 -3.96 -5.23 -8.43
N PRO A 3 -2.92 -4.42 -8.67
CA PRO A 3 -2.95 -3.02 -8.31
C PRO A 3 -4.06 -2.29 -9.07
N LEU A 4 -4.71 -1.33 -8.38
CA LEU A 4 -5.72 -0.46 -8.99
C LEU A 4 -5.07 0.60 -9.88
N HIS A 5 -3.96 1.14 -9.39
CA HIS A 5 -3.18 2.17 -10.05
C HIS A 5 -1.71 1.81 -10.06
N SER A 6 -1.08 1.98 -11.22
CA SER A 6 0.29 1.55 -11.48
C SER A 6 1.17 2.72 -11.91
N ILE A 7 2.43 2.71 -11.49
CA ILE A 7 3.45 3.68 -11.92
C ILE A 7 3.94 3.32 -13.33
N ASP A 8 4.36 2.06 -13.52
CA ASP A 8 4.89 1.55 -14.78
C ASP A 8 4.94 0.01 -14.75
N PHE A 9 5.39 -0.60 -15.85
CA PHE A 9 5.88 -1.97 -15.87
C PHE A 9 7.13 -2.12 -15.01
N CYS A 10 7.27 -3.28 -14.38
CA CYS A 10 8.41 -3.56 -13.52
C CYS A 10 9.71 -3.67 -14.35
N PRO A 11 10.72 -2.81 -14.09
CA PRO A 11 11.99 -2.89 -14.81
C PRO A 11 12.84 -4.09 -14.40
N ILE A 12 12.45 -4.82 -13.34
CA ILE A 12 13.20 -5.94 -12.79
C ILE A 12 12.78 -7.28 -13.43
N CYS A 13 11.48 -7.58 -13.44
CA CYS A 13 10.98 -8.81 -14.07
C CYS A 13 10.50 -8.61 -15.52
N GLY A 14 10.16 -7.38 -15.92
CA GLY A 14 9.67 -7.04 -17.25
C GLY A 14 8.23 -7.49 -17.54
N GLY A 15 7.52 -8.05 -16.56
CA GLY A 15 6.15 -8.57 -16.70
C GLY A 15 5.13 -7.95 -15.76
N GLY A 16 5.50 -7.81 -14.48
CA GLY A 16 4.61 -7.30 -13.44
C GLY A 16 4.35 -5.80 -13.50
N LEU A 17 3.29 -5.37 -12.83
CA LEU A 17 2.89 -3.97 -12.66
C LEU A 17 3.39 -3.45 -11.30
N CYS A 18 4.04 -2.29 -11.33
CA CYS A 18 4.50 -1.59 -10.14
C CYS A 18 3.39 -0.72 -9.59
N GLY A 19 2.57 -1.30 -8.71
CA GLY A 19 1.39 -0.66 -8.14
C GLY A 19 1.66 0.07 -6.82
N ILE A 20 0.81 1.05 -6.51
CA ILE A 20 0.93 1.80 -5.25
C ILE A 20 0.11 1.11 -4.15
N ARG A 21 0.76 0.78 -3.03
CA ARG A 21 0.17 0.14 -1.86
C ARG A 21 0.26 1.03 -0.63
N ILE A 22 -0.86 1.20 0.06
CA ILE A 22 -0.95 1.94 1.31
C ILE A 22 -0.73 0.97 2.47
N ILE A 23 0.23 1.29 3.32
CA ILE A 23 0.56 0.53 4.52
C ILE A 23 0.20 1.35 5.75
N GLY A 24 -0.59 0.75 6.62
CA GLY A 24 -1.07 1.34 7.86
C GLY A 24 -2.56 1.61 7.88
N SER A 25 -3.11 1.62 9.08
CA SER A 25 -4.48 2.05 9.34
C SER A 25 -4.48 3.53 9.64
N LEU A 26 -5.34 4.32 8.97
CA LEU A 26 -5.74 5.61 9.51
C LEU A 26 -6.18 5.39 10.96
N PRO A 27 -5.75 6.20 11.94
CA PRO A 27 -6.29 6.11 13.27
C PRO A 27 -7.80 6.33 13.15
N ALA A 28 -8.58 5.29 13.46
CA ALA A 28 -10.02 5.42 13.55
C ALA A 28 -10.31 6.62 14.46
N ASP A 29 -11.07 7.59 13.96
CA ASP A 29 -11.50 8.74 14.74
C ASP A 29 -11.98 8.24 16.10
N SER A 30 -11.19 8.55 17.14
CA SER A 30 -11.56 8.30 18.52
C SER A 30 -12.62 9.32 18.92
N ASN A 31 -13.79 9.21 18.30
CA ASN A 31 -14.98 9.85 18.83
C ASN A 31 -15.38 9.06 20.07
N ASN A 32 -15.08 9.67 21.22
CA ASN A 32 -15.61 9.36 22.53
C ASN A 32 -17.07 8.88 22.44
N ASP A 33 -17.30 7.58 22.61
CA ASP A 33 -18.52 7.12 23.25
C ASP A 33 -18.20 6.90 24.73
N ASP A 34 -18.70 7.84 25.52
CA ASP A 34 -18.69 7.86 26.97
C ASP A 34 -19.51 6.65 27.47
N SER A 35 -18.84 5.54 27.78
CA SER A 35 -19.44 4.43 28.50
C SER A 35 -18.37 3.68 29.29
N ALA A 36 -18.35 3.99 30.58
CA ALA A 36 -17.53 3.39 31.62
C ALA A 36 -17.58 1.86 31.60
N ASP A 37 -16.41 1.21 31.64
CA ASP A 37 -15.92 0.45 32.80
C ASP A 37 -14.79 -0.52 32.39
N SER A 38 -13.89 -0.77 33.35
CA SER A 38 -12.86 -1.83 33.39
C SER A 38 -11.52 -1.58 32.71
N ALA A 39 -10.69 -0.85 33.46
CA ALA A 39 -9.24 -0.85 33.39
C ALA A 39 -8.63 -2.25 33.56
N THR A 40 -7.57 -2.57 32.81
CA THR A 40 -6.31 -3.09 33.38
C THR A 40 -5.15 -2.81 32.42
N ALA A 41 -4.52 -1.64 32.57
CA ALA A 41 -3.19 -1.40 32.03
C ALA A 41 -2.18 -2.03 33.00
N THR A 42 -1.41 -3.01 32.53
CA THR A 42 -0.15 -3.40 33.20
C THR A 42 0.96 -3.30 32.17
N ALA A 43 1.65 -2.16 32.21
CA ALA A 43 2.89 -1.95 31.50
C ALA A 43 3.99 -2.87 32.06
N SER A 44 4.69 -3.58 31.18
CA SER A 44 6.06 -4.02 31.42
C SER A 44 6.92 -3.52 30.27
N ALA A 45 7.26 -2.24 30.35
CA ALA A 45 8.30 -1.63 29.57
C ALA A 45 9.63 -1.85 30.29
N THR A 46 10.42 -2.81 29.83
CA THR A 46 11.87 -2.78 30.06
C THR A 46 12.48 -1.83 29.04
N ALA A 47 13.21 -0.84 29.55
CA ALA A 47 13.84 0.21 28.78
C ALA A 47 14.90 -0.35 27.81
N ALA A 48 14.52 -0.52 26.54
CA ALA A 48 15.45 -0.76 25.43
C ALA A 48 14.97 -0.33 24.03
N ASP A 49 13.76 0.21 23.85
CA ASP A 49 13.24 0.46 22.49
C ASP A 49 12.55 1.83 22.33
N ALA A 50 13.31 2.89 22.64
CA ALA A 50 12.88 4.28 22.49
C ALA A 50 12.89 4.78 21.02
N GLN A 51 12.64 3.90 20.04
CA GLN A 51 12.44 4.26 18.62
C GLN A 51 11.10 3.78 18.03
N ASN A 52 10.19 3.30 18.88
CA ASN A 52 8.99 2.55 18.47
C ASN A 52 7.68 3.25 18.85
N SER A 53 7.37 4.43 18.29
CA SER A 53 6.04 5.09 18.40
C SER A 53 5.85 6.31 17.47
N SER A 54 6.39 6.30 16.24
CA SER A 54 5.76 7.11 15.17
C SER A 54 4.55 6.31 14.67
N LEU A 55 3.50 6.34 15.48
CA LEU A 55 2.26 5.59 15.29
C LEU A 55 1.67 5.86 13.90
N ALA A 56 1.90 4.91 12.99
CA ALA A 56 0.97 4.46 11.97
C ALA A 56 0.28 5.54 11.12
N GLN A 57 0.98 6.61 10.76
CA GLN A 57 0.48 7.40 9.63
C GLN A 57 0.57 6.51 8.39
N PRO A 58 -0.54 6.32 7.66
CA PRO A 58 -0.52 5.51 6.45
C PRO A 58 0.51 6.08 5.50
N HIS A 59 1.24 5.23 4.78
CA HIS A 59 2.22 5.69 3.80
C HIS A 59 2.15 4.84 2.54
N GLY A 60 2.58 5.42 1.42
CA GLY A 60 2.64 4.76 0.12
C GLY A 60 3.94 3.99 -0.08
N LEU A 61 3.85 2.82 -0.69
CA LEU A 61 4.96 2.08 -1.26
C LEU A 61 4.60 1.70 -2.69
N VAL A 62 5.57 1.68 -3.58
CA VAL A 62 5.39 1.02 -4.88
C VAL A 62 5.83 -0.43 -4.75
N ILE A 63 4.97 -1.37 -5.12
CA ILE A 63 5.23 -2.81 -5.02
C ILE A 63 4.92 -3.47 -6.36
N CYS A 64 5.86 -4.25 -6.88
CA CYS A 64 5.62 -5.10 -8.03
C CYS A 64 4.74 -6.29 -7.63
N ASP A 65 3.67 -6.54 -8.36
CA ASP A 65 2.74 -7.65 -8.10
C ASP A 65 3.29 -9.04 -8.45
N GLU A 66 4.36 -9.12 -9.25
CA GLU A 66 4.98 -10.38 -9.66
C GLU A 66 6.25 -10.72 -8.86
N CYS A 67 7.21 -9.78 -8.78
CA CYS A 67 8.50 -10.04 -8.12
C CYS A 67 8.62 -9.42 -6.73
N GLU A 68 7.58 -8.73 -6.25
CA GLU A 68 7.51 -8.12 -4.90
C GLU A 68 8.61 -7.09 -4.60
N ALA A 69 9.30 -6.58 -5.62
CA ALA A 69 10.23 -5.47 -5.46
C ALA A 69 9.50 -4.22 -4.94
N ILE A 70 10.12 -3.52 -3.98
CA ILE A 70 9.56 -2.38 -3.26
C ILE A 70 10.38 -1.14 -3.56
N TRP A 71 9.69 -0.04 -3.89
CA TRP A 71 10.25 1.30 -3.93
C TRP A 71 9.53 2.22 -2.93
N LEU A 72 10.30 3.14 -2.33
CA LEU A 72 9.80 4.10 -1.33
C LEU A 72 9.26 5.39 -1.95
N GLU A 73 9.55 5.60 -3.23
CA GLU A 73 9.21 6.79 -4.00
C GLU A 73 8.43 6.33 -5.24
N PRO A 74 7.63 7.21 -5.88
CA PRO A 74 6.87 6.88 -7.08
C PRO A 74 7.75 6.87 -8.33
N ASP A 75 8.91 6.21 -8.25
CA ASP A 75 9.89 6.11 -9.33
C ASP A 75 10.58 4.73 -9.30
N VAL A 76 10.22 3.89 -10.27
CA VAL A 76 10.71 2.52 -10.41
C VAL A 76 12.16 2.44 -10.90
N SER A 77 12.77 3.56 -11.30
CA SER A 77 14.19 3.63 -11.66
C SER A 77 15.12 3.77 -10.45
N THR A 78 14.56 4.07 -9.27
CA THR A 78 15.32 4.23 -8.03
C THR A 78 15.70 2.89 -7.40
N VAL A 79 16.44 2.95 -6.28
CA VAL A 79 16.88 1.76 -5.55
C VAL A 79 15.67 1.02 -4.98
N HIS A 80 15.52 -0.24 -5.38
CA HIS A 80 14.50 -1.14 -4.87
C HIS A 80 15.03 -1.99 -3.71
N GLN A 81 14.11 -2.54 -2.95
CA GLN A 81 14.36 -3.51 -1.88
C GLN A 81 13.40 -4.69 -2.04
N TYR A 82 13.74 -5.82 -1.43
CA TYR A 82 12.83 -6.97 -1.35
C TYR A 82 12.37 -7.17 0.08
N PRO A 83 11.09 -7.56 0.28
CA PRO A 83 10.62 -7.95 1.60
C PRO A 83 11.33 -9.21 2.09
N ASP A 84 11.36 -9.39 3.41
CA ASP A 84 11.77 -10.66 4.00
C ASP A 84 10.78 -11.78 3.63
N LEU A 85 11.30 -12.94 3.23
CA LEU A 85 10.51 -14.07 2.73
C LEU A 85 9.61 -14.71 3.80
N GLU A 86 10.02 -14.67 5.07
CA GLU A 86 9.24 -15.25 6.17
C GLU A 86 8.32 -14.20 6.81
N LYS A 87 8.72 -12.92 6.77
CA LYS A 87 8.03 -11.79 7.41
C LYS A 87 8.03 -10.56 6.53
N ALA A 88 7.25 -10.59 5.46
CA ALA A 88 7.09 -9.47 4.54
C ALA A 88 6.53 -8.23 5.28
N ALA A 89 7.41 -7.27 5.54
CA ALA A 89 7.13 -6.07 6.33
C ALA A 89 7.64 -4.82 5.63
N SER A 90 6.98 -3.69 5.89
CA SER A 90 7.35 -2.41 5.31
C SER A 90 8.69 -1.95 5.89
N PRO A 91 9.64 -1.52 5.05
CA PRO A 91 10.91 -0.94 5.52
C PRO A 91 10.73 0.41 6.24
N VAL A 92 9.56 1.04 6.15
CA VAL A 92 9.28 2.36 6.75
C VAL A 92 8.81 2.24 8.20
N ASN A 93 7.89 1.31 8.48
CA ASN A 93 7.24 1.19 9.80
C ASN A 93 7.15 -0.24 10.35
N GLY A 94 7.70 -1.22 9.63
CA GLY A 94 7.69 -2.63 10.04
C GLY A 94 6.32 -3.31 10.00
N MET A 95 5.26 -2.64 9.53
CA MET A 95 3.93 -3.26 9.42
C MET A 95 3.87 -4.25 8.25
N PRO A 96 3.04 -5.30 8.32
CA PRO A 96 2.86 -6.24 7.22
C PRO A 96 2.47 -5.52 5.93
N ILE A 97 3.16 -5.82 4.83
CA ILE A 97 2.80 -5.26 3.51
C ILE A 97 1.63 -6.00 2.86
N TRP A 98 1.12 -7.05 3.51
CA TRP A 98 -0.01 -7.86 3.08
C TRP A 98 -0.99 -8.06 4.24
N GLY A 99 -2.28 -8.27 3.95
CA GLY A 99 -3.34 -8.45 4.96
C GLY A 99 -4.02 -7.15 5.41
N ASP A 100 -4.72 -7.19 6.52
CA ASP A 100 -5.73 -6.18 6.92
C ASP A 100 -5.19 -4.76 7.15
N GLY A 101 -3.90 -4.62 7.47
CA GLY A 101 -3.23 -3.32 7.66
C GLY A 101 -2.71 -2.69 6.36
N SER A 102 -3.10 -3.21 5.20
CA SER A 102 -2.51 -2.85 3.92
C SER A 102 -3.48 -3.04 2.76
N ARG A 103 -3.51 -2.10 1.82
CA ARG A 103 -4.39 -2.18 0.64
C ARG A 103 -3.77 -1.51 -0.57
N TRP A 104 -4.24 -1.85 -1.76
CA TRP A 104 -3.93 -1.08 -2.95
C TRP A 104 -4.51 0.35 -2.81
N ALA A 105 -3.74 1.33 -3.28
CA ALA A 105 -4.12 2.73 -3.21
C ALA A 105 -5.34 3.01 -4.09
N SER A 106 -6.24 3.87 -3.61
CA SER A 106 -7.25 4.52 -4.42
C SER A 106 -6.69 5.83 -4.99
N MET A 107 -7.43 6.45 -5.92
CA MET A 107 -7.06 7.77 -6.42
C MET A 107 -6.96 8.84 -5.32
N GLU A 108 -7.81 8.78 -4.29
CA GLU A 108 -7.75 9.68 -3.13
C GLU A 108 -6.41 9.55 -2.37
N ASP A 109 -5.89 8.33 -2.23
CA ASP A 109 -4.59 8.14 -1.58
C ASP A 109 -3.44 8.68 -2.45
N ILE A 110 -3.54 8.52 -3.77
CA ILE A 110 -2.53 8.99 -4.73
C ILE A 110 -2.45 10.51 -4.71
N GLU A 111 -3.60 11.18 -4.68
CA GLU A 111 -3.69 12.63 -4.52
C GLU A 111 -3.13 13.07 -3.17
N TRP A 112 -3.47 12.36 -2.09
CA TRP A 112 -2.94 12.63 -0.75
C TRP A 112 -1.41 12.49 -0.66
N LEU A 113 -0.85 11.49 -1.34
CA LEU A 113 0.60 11.28 -1.47
C LEU A 113 1.28 12.32 -2.39
N GLY A 114 0.49 13.01 -3.24
CA GLY A 114 1.01 13.87 -4.30
C GLY A 114 1.66 13.10 -5.45
N TRP A 115 1.27 11.85 -5.69
CA TRP A 115 1.87 10.95 -6.68
C TRP A 115 1.10 10.89 -8.00
N THR A 116 0.08 11.74 -8.17
CA THR A 116 -0.79 11.78 -9.35
C THR A 116 -0.03 11.87 -10.68
N GLU A 117 1.07 12.62 -10.73
CA GLU A 117 1.86 12.79 -11.97
C GLU A 117 2.75 11.57 -12.30
N ALA A 118 2.93 10.65 -11.35
CA ALA A 118 3.76 9.47 -11.52
C ALA A 118 2.94 8.21 -11.89
N VAL A 119 1.62 8.24 -11.71
CA VAL A 119 0.74 7.14 -12.08
C VAL A 119 0.53 7.14 -13.59
N ASN A 120 0.61 5.96 -14.20
CA ASN A 120 0.26 5.76 -15.60
C ASN A 120 -1.17 5.20 -15.72
N PRO A 121 -2.15 6.05 -16.08
CA PRO A 121 -3.56 5.65 -16.14
C PRO A 121 -3.85 4.62 -17.24
N GLU A 122 -2.96 4.46 -18.24
CA GLU A 122 -3.12 3.41 -19.26
C GLU A 122 -2.91 1.99 -18.71
N LEU A 123 -2.31 1.89 -17.52
CA LEU A 123 -2.04 0.63 -16.81
C LEU A 123 -2.99 0.39 -15.64
N ASP A 124 -3.93 1.31 -15.41
CA ASP A 124 -4.96 1.11 -14.41
C ASP A 124 -5.82 -0.09 -14.83
N ALA A 125 -6.28 -0.84 -13.84
CA ALA A 125 -7.22 -1.90 -14.11
C ALA A 125 -8.53 -1.26 -14.60
N GLU A 126 -8.69 -1.19 -15.93
CA GLU A 126 -9.98 -0.96 -16.57
C GLU A 126 -10.88 -2.04 -15.98
N LEU A 127 -11.78 -1.66 -15.06
CA LEU A 127 -12.87 -2.52 -14.68
C LEU A 127 -13.54 -2.85 -16.00
N ASP A 128 -13.41 -4.10 -16.46
CA ASP A 128 -13.99 -4.61 -17.69
C ASP A 128 -15.47 -4.22 -17.70
N ALA A 129 -15.75 -3.03 -18.24
CA ALA A 129 -17.04 -2.71 -18.77
C ALA A 129 -17.05 -3.58 -20.01
N ASP A 130 -17.56 -4.81 -19.85
CA ASP A 130 -17.97 -5.71 -20.90
C ASP A 130 -18.62 -4.88 -22.01
N SER A 131 -17.80 -4.37 -22.92
CA SER A 131 -18.19 -3.81 -24.17
C SER A 131 -18.43 -5.01 -25.04
N ASP A 132 -19.53 -5.68 -24.71
CA ASP A 132 -20.34 -6.55 -25.55
C ASP A 132 -20.91 -5.70 -26.71
N SER A 133 -20.01 -5.01 -27.42
CA SER A 133 -20.26 -4.51 -28.76
C SER A 133 -19.99 -5.67 -29.68
N GLU A 134 -20.82 -6.72 -29.59
CA GLU A 134 -20.97 -7.69 -30.67
C GLU A 134 -21.18 -6.89 -31.96
N GLU A 135 -20.12 -6.91 -32.76
CA GLU A 135 -20.07 -6.52 -34.14
C GLU A 135 -21.07 -7.40 -34.92
N LYS A 136 -22.37 -7.08 -34.88
CA LYS A 136 -23.33 -7.67 -35.80
C LYS A 136 -23.38 -6.85 -37.08
N LEU A 137 -22.28 -6.92 -37.82
CA LEU A 137 -22.35 -6.83 -39.27
C LEU A 137 -22.95 -8.13 -39.82
N VAL A 138 -23.72 -7.96 -40.90
CA VAL A 138 -24.39 -8.94 -41.78
C VAL A 138 -25.86 -9.24 -41.43
#